data_AF-B8I904-F1
#
_entry.id   AF-B8I904-F1
#
_cell.length_a   1.000
_cell.length_b   1.000
_cell.length_c   1.000
_cell.angle_alpha   90.00
_cell.angle_beta   90.00
_cell.angle_gamma   90.00
#
_symmetry.space_group_name_H-M   'P 1'
#
loop_
_entity.id
_entity.type
_entity.pdbx_description
1 polymer ?
#
loop_
_entity_poly.entity_id
_entity_poly.type
_entity_poly.pdbx_seq_one_letter_code
_entity_poly.pdbx_strand_id
1 'polypeptide(L)'
;MPVYSYAEQFEGQLQQKYARELTSYALTQSNQGIKFINAQTIKLPRLTLSGYKDHNRGGMGFNTGSISNDWEPKKLEHDRDVEFAIDPMDIDETNLVIEMANIQNVFETEQAIPEKDSYRYSKLYAEAKTYAADGAVIDNTTLTVSNVLDWFDTQMEKMDDEGVPSEGRILYVTPAMNKLLKNASGLTRNIDVNSNNGNIDRRVYSLDDVTIVKVPSARLKTKYDFTNGCVPSVDAKQINMILIHPSCVVSRDKYAYMKVFTPGTDSRTADKYVYQNRYYTDTFLIQNKACGVAINAEAEV
;
A
#
# COMPACT_ATOMS: atom_id res chain seq x y z
N MET A 1 -20.91 -52.42 11.36
CA MET A 1 -20.29 -51.50 10.39
C MET A 1 -19.93 -50.22 11.13
N PRO A 2 -18.69 -49.74 11.04
CA PRO A 2 -18.28 -48.57 11.80
C PRO A 2 -19.02 -47.33 11.30
N VAL A 3 -19.46 -46.52 12.25
CA VAL A 3 -20.10 -45.23 12.05
C VAL A 3 -19.01 -44.25 11.60
N TYR A 4 -19.10 -43.76 10.36
CA TYR A 4 -18.26 -42.64 9.93
C TYR A 4 -18.73 -41.38 10.69
N SER A 5 -17.90 -40.96 11.65
CA SER A 5 -18.09 -39.70 12.37
C SER A 5 -17.69 -38.55 11.44
N TYR A 6 -18.68 -37.87 10.89
CA TYR A 6 -18.48 -36.68 10.04
C TYR A 6 -17.82 -35.50 10.78
N ALA A 7 -17.68 -35.57 12.11
CA ALA A 7 -17.05 -34.50 12.90
C ALA A 7 -15.53 -34.36 12.67
N GLU A 8 -14.83 -35.41 12.25
CA GLU A 8 -13.38 -35.35 11.95
C GLU A 8 -13.09 -34.79 10.53
N GLN A 9 -14.06 -34.81 9.61
CA GLN A 9 -13.90 -34.19 8.28
C GLN A 9 -14.15 -32.68 8.29
N PHE A 10 -14.92 -32.16 9.26
CA PHE A 10 -15.13 -30.72 9.44
C PHE A 10 -14.07 -30.05 10.31
N GLU A 11 -13.18 -30.79 10.99
CA GLU A 11 -11.99 -30.22 11.65
C GLU A 11 -10.90 -29.80 10.65
N GLY A 12 -11.04 -30.20 9.39
CA GLY A 12 -10.48 -29.50 8.24
C GLY A 12 -11.14 -28.15 7.97
N GLN A 13 -11.66 -27.46 9.02
CA GLN A 13 -11.87 -26.02 8.99
C GLN A 13 -10.61 -25.42 8.41
N LEU A 14 -10.69 -25.05 7.13
CA LEU A 14 -9.77 -24.23 6.37
C LEU A 14 -8.61 -23.77 7.26
N GLN A 15 -7.50 -24.52 7.24
CA GLN A 15 -6.21 -24.08 7.78
C GLN A 15 -5.68 -22.94 6.89
N GLN A 16 -6.51 -21.93 6.72
CA GLN A 16 -6.28 -20.78 5.89
C GLN A 16 -5.21 -19.97 6.58
N LYS A 17 -4.20 -19.53 5.83
CA LYS A 17 -3.13 -18.74 6.43
C LYS A 17 -3.76 -17.49 7.02
N TYR A 18 -3.24 -17.03 8.17
CA TYR A 18 -3.63 -15.74 8.74
C TYR A 18 -3.51 -14.64 7.67
N ALA A 19 -4.64 -14.21 7.12
CA ALA A 19 -4.71 -13.20 6.09
C ALA A 19 -4.90 -11.84 6.75
N ARG A 20 -3.99 -10.92 6.44
CA ARG A 20 -4.02 -9.57 6.99
C ARG A 20 -4.71 -8.62 6.01
N GLU A 21 -5.58 -7.77 6.55
CA GLU A 21 -6.27 -6.69 5.84
C GLU A 21 -5.32 -5.78 5.04
N LEU A 22 -5.88 -5.06 4.07
CA LEU A 22 -5.15 -4.19 3.15
C LEU A 22 -4.42 -3.08 3.92
N THR A 23 -3.09 -3.13 3.92
CA THR A 23 -2.26 -2.17 4.66
C THR A 23 -2.10 -0.84 3.93
N SER A 24 -2.21 -0.85 2.60
CA SER A 24 -2.07 0.33 1.73
C SER A 24 -3.36 1.17 1.58
N TYR A 25 -4.42 0.88 2.35
CA TYR A 25 -5.72 1.54 2.18
C TYR A 25 -5.66 3.07 2.36
N ALA A 26 -4.85 3.55 3.31
CA ALA A 26 -4.68 4.98 3.57
C ALA A 26 -4.15 5.76 2.35
N LEU A 27 -3.33 5.12 1.50
CA LEU A 27 -2.81 5.70 0.25
C LEU A 27 -3.87 5.80 -0.85
N THR A 28 -4.97 5.05 -0.73
CA THR A 28 -6.09 5.09 -1.69
C THR A 28 -7.07 6.21 -1.36
N GLN A 29 -7.15 6.60 -0.09
CA GLN A 29 -8.06 7.63 0.37
C GLN A 29 -7.50 9.06 0.22
N SER A 30 -6.21 9.19 -0.10
CA SER A 30 -5.60 10.48 -0.35
C SER A 30 -5.99 11.05 -1.73
N ASN A 31 -6.04 12.37 -1.83
CA ASN A 31 -6.27 13.10 -3.08
C ASN A 31 -7.59 12.73 -3.83
N GLN A 32 -8.72 12.71 -3.11
CA GLN A 32 -10.05 12.41 -3.67
C GLN A 32 -10.48 13.35 -4.83
N GLY A 33 -9.95 14.58 -4.88
CA GLY A 33 -10.27 15.58 -5.91
C GLY A 33 -9.71 15.28 -7.31
N ILE A 34 -8.71 14.41 -7.42
CA ILE A 34 -8.22 13.93 -8.72
C ILE A 34 -9.36 13.12 -9.34
N LYS A 35 -9.58 13.14 -10.66
CA LYS A 35 -10.59 12.29 -11.31
C LYS A 35 -10.00 11.73 -12.59
N PHE A 36 -10.42 10.52 -12.97
CA PHE A 36 -10.05 9.96 -14.26
C PHE A 36 -10.75 10.77 -15.36
N ILE A 37 -9.97 11.45 -16.20
CA ILE A 37 -10.53 12.28 -17.28
C ILE A 37 -10.78 11.42 -18.54
N ASN A 38 -9.99 10.35 -18.76
CA ASN A 38 -10.07 9.48 -19.95
C ASN A 38 -9.86 7.99 -19.63
N ALA A 39 -9.91 7.11 -20.65
CA ALA A 39 -9.91 5.64 -20.56
C ALA A 39 -8.69 5.00 -19.86
N GLN A 40 -7.52 5.65 -19.76
CA GLN A 40 -6.32 5.07 -19.12
C GLN A 40 -5.33 6.05 -18.46
N THR A 41 -5.57 7.37 -18.50
CA THR A 41 -4.59 8.38 -18.05
C THR A 41 -5.17 9.31 -16.99
N ILE A 42 -4.43 9.50 -15.89
CA ILE A 42 -4.66 10.54 -14.89
C ILE A 42 -3.84 11.77 -15.29
N LYS A 43 -4.46 12.96 -15.27
CA LYS A 43 -3.75 14.23 -15.42
C LYS A 43 -3.55 14.84 -14.03
N LEU A 44 -2.30 15.05 -13.65
CA LEU A 44 -1.95 15.80 -12.44
C LEU A 44 -1.63 17.25 -12.85
N PRO A 45 -2.49 18.23 -12.55
CA PRO A 45 -2.22 19.63 -12.88
C PRO A 45 -1.09 20.18 -12.00
N ARG A 46 -0.16 20.90 -12.62
CA ARG A 46 0.92 21.64 -11.98
C ARG A 46 0.72 23.11 -12.30
N LEU A 47 0.47 23.90 -11.25
CA LEU A 47 0.36 25.35 -11.37
C LEU A 47 1.61 25.97 -10.75
N THR A 48 2.36 26.74 -11.54
CA THR A 48 3.49 27.53 -11.04
C THR A 48 3.13 29.00 -11.12
N LEU A 49 3.29 29.70 -9.99
CA LEU A 49 3.00 31.12 -9.83
C LEU A 49 4.28 31.86 -9.47
N SER A 50 4.49 33.03 -10.05
CA SER A 50 5.56 33.93 -9.59
C SER A 50 5.21 34.57 -8.25
N GLY A 51 6.22 34.74 -7.38
CA GLY A 51 6.08 35.45 -6.11
C GLY A 51 5.97 36.97 -6.24
N TYR A 52 5.84 37.62 -5.09
CA TYR A 52 5.88 39.08 -4.99
C TYR A 52 7.24 39.64 -5.41
N LYS A 53 7.22 40.83 -6.01
CA LYS A 53 8.41 41.62 -6.36
C LYS A 53 8.35 42.94 -5.62
N ASP A 54 9.50 43.57 -5.42
CA ASP A 54 9.59 44.85 -4.71
C ASP A 54 8.68 45.92 -5.31
N HIS A 55 7.83 46.51 -4.47
CA HIS A 55 6.83 47.46 -4.93
C HIS A 55 7.46 48.83 -5.18
N ASN A 56 7.37 49.31 -6.42
CA ASN A 56 7.81 50.65 -6.78
C ASN A 56 6.75 51.69 -6.40
N ARG A 57 6.99 52.42 -5.31
CA ARG A 57 6.10 53.51 -4.83
C ARG A 57 6.05 54.73 -5.74
N GLY A 58 6.99 54.86 -6.70
CA GLY A 58 7.03 55.95 -7.67
C GLY A 58 6.29 55.65 -8.99
N GLY A 59 5.89 54.40 -9.21
CA GLY A 59 5.11 53.97 -10.37
C GLY A 59 3.66 53.64 -9.98
N MET A 60 2.71 53.95 -10.84
CA MET A 60 1.27 53.75 -10.56
C MET A 60 0.79 52.30 -10.80
N GLY A 61 1.68 51.35 -11.08
CA GLY A 61 1.36 49.98 -11.51
C GLY A 61 1.80 48.87 -10.54
N PHE A 62 1.19 47.69 -10.69
CA PHE A 62 1.58 46.48 -9.99
C PHE A 62 2.67 45.72 -10.76
N ASN A 63 3.47 44.94 -10.03
CA ASN A 63 4.48 44.08 -10.62
C ASN A 63 3.83 42.94 -11.40
N THR A 64 4.26 42.73 -12.65
CA THR A 64 3.75 41.65 -13.50
C THR A 64 4.21 40.30 -12.96
N GLY A 65 3.24 39.42 -12.73
CA GLY A 65 3.47 38.01 -12.42
C GLY A 65 3.37 37.13 -13.66
N SER A 66 3.87 35.91 -13.55
CA SER A 66 3.72 34.84 -14.54
C SER A 66 2.93 33.69 -13.92
N ILE A 67 2.02 33.13 -14.72
CA ILE A 67 1.25 31.93 -14.39
C ILE A 67 1.54 30.92 -15.49
N SER A 68 2.06 29.74 -15.13
CA SER A 68 2.14 28.60 -16.04
C SER A 68 1.34 27.43 -15.49
N ASN A 69 0.60 26.77 -16.37
CA ASN A 69 -0.15 25.56 -16.07
C ASN A 69 0.41 24.45 -16.95
N ASP A 70 0.93 23.41 -16.32
CA ASP A 70 1.44 22.21 -16.97
C ASP A 70 0.70 20.98 -16.40
N TRP A 71 0.78 19.83 -17.08
CA TRP A 71 0.15 18.61 -16.61
C TRP A 71 1.06 17.41 -16.80
N GLU A 72 1.11 16.56 -15.78
CA GLU A 72 1.83 15.29 -15.84
C GLU A 72 0.85 14.16 -16.20
N PRO A 73 1.01 13.50 -17.36
CA PRO A 73 0.20 12.34 -17.72
C PRO A 73 0.74 11.07 -17.05
N LYS A 74 -0.07 10.43 -16.21
CA LYS A 74 0.23 9.11 -15.63
C LYS A 74 -0.70 8.05 -16.23
N LYS A 75 -0.13 7.03 -16.87
CA LYS A 75 -0.89 5.94 -17.51
C LYS A 75 -0.99 4.75 -16.56
N LEU A 76 -2.18 4.18 -16.44
CA LEU A 76 -2.42 2.99 -15.62
C LEU A 76 -1.89 1.74 -16.32
N GLU A 77 -1.08 0.95 -15.62
CA GLU A 77 -0.39 -0.22 -16.18
C GLU A 77 -0.87 -1.55 -15.60
N HIS A 78 -1.43 -1.57 -14.38
CA HIS A 78 -1.74 -2.82 -13.67
C HIS A 78 -3.21 -3.24 -13.80
N ASP A 79 -3.47 -4.00 -14.85
CA ASP A 79 -4.77 -4.60 -15.19
C ASP A 79 -4.70 -6.12 -15.05
N ARG A 80 -5.55 -6.68 -14.19
CA ARG A 80 -5.43 -8.06 -13.72
C ARG A 80 -6.78 -8.73 -13.66
N ASP A 81 -6.87 -9.95 -14.18
CA ASP A 81 -8.09 -10.74 -14.20
C ASP A 81 -7.82 -12.22 -13.90
N VAL A 82 -8.83 -12.89 -13.36
CA VAL A 82 -8.82 -14.33 -13.11
C VAL A 82 -10.22 -14.91 -13.32
N GLU A 83 -10.27 -16.14 -13.82
CA GLU A 83 -11.49 -16.91 -14.04
C GLU A 83 -11.36 -18.27 -13.36
N PHE A 84 -12.39 -18.65 -12.59
CA PHE A 84 -12.50 -19.95 -11.95
C PHE A 84 -13.76 -20.66 -12.44
N ALA A 85 -13.60 -21.87 -12.98
CA ALA A 85 -14.72 -22.72 -13.36
C ALA A 85 -14.96 -23.77 -12.27
N ILE A 86 -16.19 -23.83 -11.77
CA ILE A 86 -16.61 -24.74 -10.70
C ILE A 86 -17.69 -25.66 -11.26
N ASP A 87 -17.54 -26.96 -11.01
CA ASP A 87 -18.49 -27.97 -11.50
C ASP A 87 -19.78 -27.95 -10.64
N PRO A 88 -20.97 -28.09 -11.25
CA PRO A 88 -22.23 -28.08 -10.53
C PRO A 88 -22.38 -29.27 -9.56
N MET A 89 -21.71 -30.40 -9.82
CA MET A 89 -21.82 -31.59 -8.96
C MET A 89 -21.05 -31.42 -7.65
N ASP A 90 -19.89 -30.75 -7.68
CA ASP A 90 -19.13 -30.35 -6.48
C ASP A 90 -19.91 -29.37 -5.59
N ILE A 91 -20.81 -28.62 -6.21
CA ILE A 91 -21.60 -27.56 -5.59
C ILE A 91 -22.90 -28.08 -4.93
N ASP A 92 -23.52 -29.12 -5.50
CA ASP A 92 -24.72 -29.78 -4.95
C ASP A 92 -24.40 -30.62 -3.71
N GLU A 93 -23.21 -31.22 -3.67
CA GLU A 93 -22.73 -31.99 -2.51
C GLU A 93 -22.41 -31.11 -1.27
N THR A 94 -22.18 -29.80 -1.46
CA THR A 94 -21.50 -28.94 -0.44
C THR A 94 -22.24 -27.63 -0.09
N ASN A 95 -23.47 -27.43 -0.56
CA ASN A 95 -24.32 -26.25 -0.29
C ASN A 95 -23.80 -24.92 -0.93
N LEU A 96 -23.94 -24.83 -2.26
CA LEU A 96 -24.04 -23.66 -3.14
C LEU A 96 -23.61 -22.28 -2.61
N VAL A 97 -24.37 -21.68 -1.69
CA VAL A 97 -24.20 -20.25 -1.35
C VAL A 97 -23.00 -20.02 -0.44
N ILE A 98 -22.64 -21.01 0.38
CA ILE A 98 -21.55 -20.90 1.35
C ILE A 98 -20.20 -21.04 0.63
N GLU A 99 -20.08 -21.98 -0.30
CA GLU A 99 -18.87 -22.23 -1.09
C GLU A 99 -18.45 -21.03 -1.95
N MET A 100 -19.36 -20.39 -2.68
CA MET A 100 -19.00 -19.26 -3.55
C MET A 100 -18.57 -18.02 -2.76
N ALA A 101 -19.24 -17.72 -1.65
CA ALA A 101 -18.85 -16.66 -0.73
C ALA A 101 -17.50 -16.97 -0.08
N ASN A 102 -17.24 -18.25 0.23
CA ASN A 102 -15.95 -18.69 0.77
C ASN A 102 -14.83 -18.55 -0.27
N ILE A 103 -15.03 -19.01 -1.51
CA ILE A 103 -14.05 -18.87 -2.61
C ILE A 103 -13.72 -17.38 -2.84
N GLN A 104 -14.74 -16.51 -2.85
CA GLN A 104 -14.53 -15.07 -2.92
C GLN A 104 -13.65 -14.57 -1.77
N ASN A 105 -14.02 -14.89 -0.53
CA ASN A 105 -13.28 -14.44 0.64
C ASN A 105 -11.85 -14.98 0.65
N VAL A 106 -11.65 -16.24 0.28
CA VAL A 106 -10.31 -16.87 0.14
C VAL A 106 -9.49 -16.15 -0.92
N PHE A 107 -10.06 -15.95 -2.11
CA PHE A 107 -9.36 -15.28 -3.20
C PHE A 107 -8.98 -13.84 -2.83
N GLU A 108 -9.92 -13.08 -2.26
CA GLU A 108 -9.68 -11.70 -1.85
C GLU A 108 -8.58 -11.62 -0.77
N THR A 109 -8.69 -12.45 0.26
CA THR A 109 -7.80 -12.39 1.43
C THR A 109 -6.41 -12.97 1.17
N GLU A 110 -6.30 -14.04 0.38
CA GLU A 110 -5.04 -14.75 0.14
C GLU A 110 -4.31 -14.33 -1.15
N GLN A 111 -5.03 -13.80 -2.15
CA GLN A 111 -4.43 -13.46 -3.44
C GLN A 111 -4.56 -11.96 -3.75
N ALA A 112 -5.79 -11.41 -3.76
CA ALA A 112 -6.02 -10.04 -4.22
C ALA A 112 -5.40 -8.99 -3.29
N ILE A 113 -5.63 -9.08 -1.97
CA ILE A 113 -5.09 -8.14 -0.98
C ILE A 113 -3.54 -8.17 -0.95
N PRO A 114 -2.87 -9.34 -0.86
CA PRO A 114 -1.41 -9.40 -0.94
C PRO A 114 -0.83 -8.86 -2.23
N GLU A 115 -1.45 -9.15 -3.38
CA GLU A 115 -0.98 -8.64 -4.67
C GLU A 115 -1.09 -7.12 -4.74
N LYS A 116 -2.22 -6.57 -4.29
CA LYS A 116 -2.46 -5.12 -4.27
C LYS A 116 -1.47 -4.38 -3.38
N ASP A 117 -1.23 -4.86 -2.15
CA ASP A 117 -0.22 -4.26 -1.26
C ASP A 117 1.18 -4.33 -1.88
N SER A 118 1.59 -5.50 -2.37
CA SER A 118 2.93 -5.73 -2.92
C SER A 118 3.20 -4.89 -4.18
N TYR A 119 2.21 -4.78 -5.06
CA TYR A 119 2.28 -3.93 -6.25
C TYR A 119 2.45 -2.46 -5.86
N ARG A 120 1.68 -1.97 -4.90
CA ARG A 120 1.72 -0.56 -4.47
C ARG A 120 3.06 -0.17 -3.88
N TYR A 121 3.62 -1.00 -2.99
CA TYR A 121 4.93 -0.71 -2.39
C TYR A 121 6.08 -0.82 -3.39
N SER A 122 6.05 -1.81 -4.29
CA SER A 122 7.08 -1.95 -5.31
C SER A 122 7.02 -0.83 -6.36
N LYS A 123 5.82 -0.43 -6.79
CA LYS A 123 5.63 0.73 -7.69
C LYS A 123 6.07 2.04 -7.04
N LEU A 124 5.73 2.25 -5.77
CA LEU A 124 6.17 3.42 -5.00
C LEU A 124 7.71 3.50 -4.93
N TYR A 125 8.38 2.38 -4.69
CA TYR A 125 9.84 2.32 -4.69
C TYR A 125 10.44 2.63 -6.08
N ALA A 126 9.86 2.09 -7.15
CA ALA A 126 10.29 2.38 -8.52
C ALA A 126 10.12 3.87 -8.89
N GLU A 127 9.02 4.49 -8.48
CA GLU A 127 8.81 5.92 -8.69
C GLU A 127 9.70 6.78 -7.80
N ALA A 128 9.94 6.40 -6.55
CA ALA A 128 10.89 7.09 -5.68
C ALA A 128 12.30 7.14 -6.30
N LYS A 129 12.73 6.10 -7.04
CA LYS A 129 13.98 6.14 -7.80
C LYS A 129 13.96 7.15 -8.94
N THR A 130 12.84 7.24 -9.63
CA THR A 130 12.69 8.15 -10.77
C THR A 130 12.68 9.61 -10.30
N TYR A 131 12.06 9.89 -9.16
CA TYR A 131 11.94 11.22 -8.57
C TYR A 131 12.98 11.50 -7.46
N ALA A 132 14.09 10.77 -7.44
CA ALA A 132 15.17 11.02 -6.47
C ALA A 132 15.76 12.43 -6.61
N ALA A 133 15.79 12.97 -7.83
CA ALA A 133 16.22 14.35 -8.09
C ALA A 133 15.20 15.41 -7.62
N ASP A 134 13.93 15.02 -7.43
CA ASP A 134 12.84 15.90 -6.98
C ASP A 134 12.59 15.79 -5.46
N GLY A 135 13.48 15.11 -4.72
CA GLY A 135 13.47 15.05 -3.26
C GLY A 135 13.06 13.71 -2.65
N ALA A 136 12.71 12.69 -3.45
CA ALA A 136 12.47 11.35 -2.91
C ALA A 136 13.75 10.74 -2.34
N VAL A 137 13.69 10.20 -1.12
CA VAL A 137 14.87 9.63 -0.46
C VAL A 137 14.83 8.10 -0.51
N ILE A 138 15.89 7.50 -1.04
CA ILE A 138 16.15 6.06 -0.92
C ILE A 138 17.47 5.89 -0.18
N ASP A 139 17.36 5.33 1.02
CA ASP A 139 18.48 5.03 1.89
C ASP A 139 18.76 3.52 1.87
N ASN A 140 20.02 3.16 1.71
CA ASN A 140 20.49 1.78 1.71
C ASN A 140 21.26 1.41 2.97
N THR A 141 21.24 2.27 3.99
CA THR A 141 21.89 2.03 5.28
C THR A 141 21.27 0.84 6.00
N THR A 142 22.13 -0.03 6.53
CA THR A 142 21.69 -1.15 7.37
C THR A 142 21.24 -0.63 8.73
N LEU A 143 19.96 -0.78 9.03
CA LEU A 143 19.37 -0.32 10.28
C LEU A 143 19.68 -1.28 11.44
N THR A 144 20.12 -0.72 12.55
CA THR A 144 20.43 -1.37 13.83
C THR A 144 19.67 -0.66 14.95
N VAL A 145 19.71 -1.23 16.16
CA VAL A 145 19.05 -0.64 17.34
C VAL A 145 19.59 0.76 17.66
N SER A 146 20.85 1.07 17.31
CA SER A 146 21.46 2.35 17.63
C SER A 146 21.18 3.46 16.61
N ASN A 147 20.91 3.13 15.34
CA ASN A 147 20.79 4.13 14.27
C ASN A 147 19.36 4.33 13.75
N VAL A 148 18.41 3.45 14.13
CA VAL A 148 17.06 3.46 13.55
C VAL A 148 16.27 4.72 13.96
N LEU A 149 16.52 5.24 15.17
CA LEU A 149 15.92 6.49 15.64
C LEU A 149 16.56 7.69 14.98
N ASP A 150 17.89 7.77 14.97
CA ASP A 150 18.62 8.84 14.27
C ASP A 150 18.23 8.92 12.78
N TRP A 151 18.04 7.77 12.12
CA TRP A 151 17.57 7.72 10.74
C TRP A 151 16.17 8.33 10.61
N PHE A 152 15.25 7.97 11.50
CA PHE A 152 13.88 8.48 11.51
C PHE A 152 13.85 9.99 11.75
N ASP A 153 14.58 10.48 12.75
CA ASP A 153 14.68 11.90 13.07
C ASP A 153 15.28 12.70 11.92
N THR A 154 16.34 12.18 11.28
CA THR A 154 16.94 12.80 10.09
C THR A 154 15.95 12.88 8.91
N GLN A 155 15.10 11.86 8.72
CA GLN A 155 14.09 11.93 7.67
C GLN A 155 12.95 12.88 8.02
N MET A 156 12.57 12.98 9.29
CA MET A 156 11.57 13.92 9.76
C MET A 156 12.05 15.37 9.58
N GLU A 157 13.30 15.67 9.95
CA GLU A 157 13.94 16.97 9.73
C GLU A 157 13.92 17.37 8.25
N LYS A 158 14.33 16.46 7.35
CA LYS A 158 14.29 16.71 5.91
C LYS A 158 12.88 16.97 5.39
N MET A 159 11.88 16.23 5.87
CA MET A 159 10.48 16.45 5.48
C MET A 159 9.94 17.78 6.00
N ASP A 160 10.35 18.20 7.19
CA ASP A 160 9.96 19.47 7.80
C ASP A 160 10.60 20.67 7.06
N ASP A 161 11.88 20.56 6.71
CA ASP A 161 12.61 21.58 5.91
C ASP A 161 11.98 21.78 4.51
N GLU A 162 11.50 20.69 3.90
CA GLU A 162 10.79 20.71 2.62
C GLU A 162 9.31 21.14 2.74
N GLY A 163 8.85 21.45 3.95
CA GLY A 163 7.48 21.95 4.22
C GLY A 163 6.38 20.89 4.06
N VAL A 164 6.72 19.61 4.17
CA VAL A 164 5.72 18.51 4.17
C VAL A 164 4.95 18.57 5.50
N PRO A 165 3.60 18.47 5.50
CA PRO A 165 2.85 18.43 6.74
C PRO A 165 3.33 17.33 7.70
N SER A 166 3.47 17.67 8.97
CA SER A 166 3.84 16.74 10.04
C SER A 166 2.68 15.81 10.41
N GLU A 167 1.45 16.34 10.41
CA GLU A 167 0.23 15.59 10.70
C GLU A 167 -0.10 14.57 9.60
N GLY A 168 -0.38 13.33 9.99
CA GLY A 168 -0.86 12.29 9.07
C GLY A 168 0.24 11.54 8.31
N ARG A 169 1.51 11.70 8.69
CA ARG A 169 2.60 10.83 8.20
C ARG A 169 2.36 9.39 8.65
N ILE A 170 2.67 8.45 7.75
CA ILE A 170 2.53 7.01 7.98
C ILE A 170 3.89 6.36 7.79
N LEU A 171 4.29 5.54 8.76
CA LEU A 171 5.50 4.73 8.70
C LEU A 171 5.13 3.26 8.50
N TYR A 172 5.38 2.73 7.32
CA TYR A 172 5.26 1.29 7.04
C TYR A 172 6.54 0.57 7.40
N VAL A 173 6.45 -0.47 8.23
CA VAL A 173 7.63 -1.20 8.74
C VAL A 173 7.44 -2.71 8.62
N THR A 174 8.52 -3.45 8.34
CA THR A 174 8.50 -4.91 8.50
C THR A 174 8.38 -5.29 9.99
N PRO A 175 7.94 -6.51 10.33
CA PRO A 175 7.86 -6.93 11.73
C PRO A 175 9.24 -6.97 12.41
N ALA A 176 10.30 -7.25 11.65
CA ALA A 176 11.68 -7.21 12.13
C ALA A 176 12.09 -5.78 12.50
N MET A 177 11.81 -4.80 11.63
CA MET A 177 12.09 -3.38 11.91
C MET A 177 11.22 -2.84 13.05
N ASN A 178 9.95 -3.26 13.16
CA ASN A 178 9.11 -2.88 14.30
C ASN A 178 9.70 -3.39 15.63
N LYS A 179 10.24 -4.61 15.66
CA LYS A 179 10.96 -5.13 16.83
C LYS A 179 12.20 -4.30 17.14
N LEU A 180 12.95 -3.86 16.12
CA LEU A 180 14.11 -2.99 16.30
C LEU A 180 13.71 -1.62 16.85
N LEU A 181 12.68 -0.97 16.31
CA LEU A 181 12.15 0.31 16.82
C LEU A 181 11.72 0.21 18.30
N LYS A 182 11.06 -0.89 18.68
CA LYS A 182 10.68 -1.15 20.09
C LYS A 182 11.88 -1.38 21.02
N ASN A 183 12.97 -1.92 20.50
CA ASN A 183 14.19 -2.13 21.28
C ASN A 183 15.05 -0.87 21.34
N ALA A 184 15.06 -0.07 20.27
CA ALA A 184 15.81 1.19 20.14
C ALA A 184 15.22 2.29 21.01
N SER A 185 13.89 2.34 21.11
CA SER A 185 13.16 3.20 22.04
C SER A 185 13.40 2.87 23.52
N GLY A 186 14.28 1.92 23.83
CA GLY A 186 15.06 1.93 25.06
C GLY A 186 14.27 2.33 26.28
N LEU A 187 13.27 1.52 26.67
CA LEU A 187 12.98 1.38 28.08
C LEU A 187 12.72 2.71 28.83
N THR A 188 11.84 3.60 28.36
CA THR A 188 11.00 4.36 29.31
C THR A 188 10.01 3.38 29.96
N ARG A 189 10.57 2.38 30.66
CA ARG A 189 9.97 1.79 31.85
C ARG A 189 9.91 2.90 32.91
N ASN A 190 9.08 3.91 32.68
CA ASN A 190 8.34 4.43 33.82
C ASN A 190 7.40 3.29 34.20
N ILE A 191 7.92 2.38 35.01
CA ILE A 191 7.08 1.60 35.92
C ILE A 191 6.47 2.67 36.81
N ASP A 192 5.36 3.24 36.38
CA ASP A 192 4.50 3.94 37.30
C ASP A 192 3.91 2.84 38.19
N VAL A 193 4.54 2.65 39.35
CA VAL A 193 4.19 1.64 40.35
C VAL A 193 2.77 1.89 40.90
N ASN A 194 2.09 2.97 40.51
CA ASN A 194 0.71 3.25 40.89
C ASN A 194 -0.38 2.65 39.97
N SER A 195 -0.04 2.11 38.80
CA SER A 195 -1.04 1.45 37.94
C SER A 195 -1.06 -0.06 38.18
N ASN A 196 -1.84 -0.47 39.17
CA ASN A 196 -2.14 -1.85 39.53
C ASN A 196 -3.00 -2.56 38.47
N ASN A 197 -2.43 -2.83 37.29
CA ASN A 197 -3.01 -3.78 36.34
C ASN A 197 -1.84 -4.41 35.54
N GLY A 198 -1.50 -5.66 35.87
CA GLY A 198 -0.31 -6.40 35.42
C GLY A 198 -0.22 -6.74 33.92
N ASN A 199 -0.65 -5.85 33.03
CA ASN A 199 -0.51 -5.99 31.60
C ASN A 199 0.36 -4.85 31.06
N ILE A 200 1.65 -5.12 30.88
CA ILE A 200 2.59 -4.22 30.21
C ILE A 200 2.17 -4.16 28.74
N ASP A 201 1.36 -3.17 28.35
CA ASP A 201 0.96 -3.00 26.95
C ASP A 201 2.14 -2.43 26.14
N ARG A 202 2.88 -3.33 25.46
CA ARG A 202 4.10 -3.01 24.68
C ARG A 202 3.78 -2.46 23.28
N ARG A 203 2.72 -1.68 23.11
CA ARG A 203 2.31 -1.16 21.80
C ARG A 203 2.74 0.31 21.67
N VAL A 204 3.82 0.55 20.94
CA VAL A 204 4.13 1.88 20.40
C VAL A 204 3.16 2.10 19.24
N TYR A 205 2.16 2.97 19.44
CA TYR A 205 1.16 3.31 18.42
C TYR A 205 1.58 4.52 17.57
N SER A 206 2.37 5.41 18.13
CA SER A 206 2.97 6.55 17.44
C SER A 206 4.35 6.86 18.01
N LEU A 207 5.27 7.25 17.13
CA LEU A 207 6.49 7.97 17.45
C LEU A 207 6.29 9.35 16.80
N ASP A 208 6.30 10.43 17.59
CA ASP A 208 6.10 11.81 17.10
C ASP A 208 4.88 12.01 16.18
N ASP A 209 3.71 11.52 16.60
CA ASP A 209 2.43 11.57 15.84
C ASP A 209 2.42 10.87 14.46
N VAL A 210 3.44 10.05 14.16
CA VAL A 210 3.47 9.20 12.97
C VAL A 210 2.76 7.87 13.22
N THR A 211 1.84 7.50 12.34
CA THR A 211 1.11 6.23 12.45
C THR A 211 1.97 5.07 11.95
N ILE A 212 2.30 4.11 12.82
CA ILE A 212 3.13 2.95 12.44
C ILE A 212 2.26 1.79 11.96
N VAL A 213 2.42 1.41 10.69
CA VAL A 213 1.74 0.26 10.08
C VAL A 213 2.72 -0.87 9.86
N LYS A 214 2.49 -2.00 10.54
CA LYS A 214 3.28 -3.22 10.27
C LYS A 214 2.86 -3.81 8.93
N VAL A 215 3.79 -4.16 8.05
CA VAL A 215 3.52 -4.88 6.79
C VAL A 215 4.29 -6.20 6.81
N PRO A 216 3.69 -7.34 6.44
CA PRO A 216 4.44 -8.60 6.29
C PRO A 216 5.62 -8.42 5.33
N SER A 217 6.80 -8.95 5.67
CA SER A 217 8.01 -8.80 4.82
C SER A 217 7.82 -9.33 3.40
N ALA A 218 7.01 -10.38 3.24
CA ALA A 218 6.64 -10.93 1.94
C ALA A 218 5.94 -9.92 1.02
N ARG A 219 5.21 -8.94 1.59
CA ARG A 219 4.48 -7.89 0.86
C ARG A 219 5.29 -6.59 0.70
N LEU A 220 6.50 -6.50 1.28
CA LEU A 220 7.31 -5.28 1.32
C LEU A 220 8.68 -5.51 0.65
N LYS A 221 8.69 -5.70 -0.67
CA LYS A 221 9.91 -5.88 -1.48
C LYS A 221 9.95 -4.94 -2.67
N THR A 222 11.15 -4.77 -3.23
CA THR A 222 11.37 -3.83 -4.36
C THR A 222 10.76 -4.30 -5.67
N LYS A 223 10.65 -5.62 -5.90
CA LYS A 223 10.18 -6.18 -7.18
C LYS A 223 9.38 -7.46 -6.99
N TYR A 224 8.36 -7.63 -7.81
CA TYR A 224 7.51 -8.82 -7.84
C TYR A 224 7.32 -9.31 -9.28
N ASP A 225 7.18 -10.61 -9.42
CA ASP A 225 6.67 -11.28 -10.60
C ASP A 225 5.17 -11.54 -10.41
N PHE A 226 4.37 -11.01 -11.34
CA PHE A 226 2.92 -11.12 -11.37
C PHE A 226 2.43 -12.15 -12.39
N THR A 227 3.29 -13.06 -12.86
CA THR A 227 2.89 -14.08 -13.84
C THR A 227 1.85 -15.06 -13.26
N ASN A 228 1.99 -15.44 -11.99
CA ASN A 228 1.01 -16.27 -11.30
C ASN A 228 0.91 -15.85 -9.82
N GLY A 229 -0.06 -14.97 -9.52
CA GLY A 229 -0.18 -14.32 -8.23
C GLY A 229 0.99 -13.38 -7.93
N CYS A 230 1.24 -13.12 -6.65
CA CYS A 230 2.27 -12.19 -6.21
C CYS A 230 3.51 -12.92 -5.67
N VAL A 231 4.49 -13.17 -6.54
CA VAL A 231 5.74 -13.85 -6.16
C VAL A 231 6.91 -12.86 -6.16
N PRO A 232 7.75 -12.81 -5.12
CA PRO A 232 8.96 -12.00 -5.15
C PRO A 232 9.88 -12.38 -6.32
N SER A 233 10.36 -11.40 -7.07
CA SER A 233 11.38 -11.65 -8.11
C SER A 233 12.68 -12.16 -7.48
N VAL A 234 13.50 -12.91 -8.23
CA VAL A 234 14.81 -13.40 -7.76
C VAL A 234 15.72 -12.25 -7.34
N ASP A 235 15.61 -11.12 -8.03
CA ASP A 235 16.40 -9.91 -7.76
C ASP A 235 15.72 -8.96 -6.73
N ALA A 236 14.60 -9.38 -6.12
CA ALA A 236 13.85 -8.54 -5.20
C ALA A 236 14.62 -8.33 -3.89
N LYS A 237 14.83 -7.06 -3.55
CA LYS A 237 15.43 -6.64 -2.28
C LYS A 237 14.37 -6.37 -1.22
N GLN A 238 14.75 -6.54 0.04
CA GLN A 238 13.84 -6.26 1.15
C GLN A 238 13.74 -4.74 1.35
N ILE A 239 12.51 -4.23 1.38
CA ILE A 239 12.24 -2.87 1.88
C ILE A 239 11.99 -3.00 3.39
N ASN A 240 12.72 -2.21 4.17
CA ASN A 240 12.73 -2.28 5.63
C ASN A 240 11.69 -1.33 6.23
N MET A 241 11.70 -0.07 5.77
CA MET A 241 10.82 1.00 6.23
C MET A 241 10.44 1.94 5.09
N ILE A 242 9.21 2.46 5.12
CA ILE A 242 8.74 3.52 4.23
C ILE A 242 8.05 4.58 5.10
N LEU A 243 8.64 5.77 5.18
CA LEU A 243 8.00 6.95 5.75
C LEU A 243 7.34 7.73 4.62
N ILE A 244 6.04 7.98 4.74
CA ILE A 244 5.29 8.62 3.67
C ILE A 244 4.16 9.50 4.21
N HIS A 245 3.98 10.66 3.58
CA HIS A 245 2.78 11.46 3.77
C HIS A 245 1.73 11.10 2.70
N PRO A 246 0.52 10.63 3.03
CA PRO A 246 -0.46 10.12 2.05
C PRO A 246 -0.76 11.07 0.90
N SER A 247 -0.63 12.39 1.08
CA SER A 247 -0.88 13.37 0.03
C SER A 247 0.11 13.34 -1.14
N CYS A 248 1.30 12.75 -0.97
CA CYS A 248 2.29 12.64 -2.06
C CYS A 248 1.97 11.52 -3.04
N VAL A 249 1.13 10.57 -2.65
CA VAL A 249 0.73 9.41 -3.46
C VAL A 249 -0.71 9.54 -3.95
N VAL A 250 -0.94 9.00 -5.14
CA VAL A 250 -2.24 8.83 -5.75
C VAL A 250 -2.38 7.36 -6.12
N SER A 251 -3.03 6.58 -5.25
CA SER A 251 -3.42 5.20 -5.54
C SER A 251 -4.90 5.17 -5.90
N ARG A 252 -5.26 4.61 -7.05
CA ARG A 252 -6.68 4.50 -7.45
C ARG A 252 -7.03 3.22 -8.17
N ASP A 253 -8.19 2.70 -7.79
CA ASP A 253 -8.88 1.65 -8.50
C ASP A 253 -9.80 2.32 -9.53
N LYS A 254 -9.60 2.01 -10.81
CA LYS A 254 -10.42 2.53 -11.90
C LYS A 254 -11.60 1.63 -12.20
N TYR A 255 -11.36 0.33 -12.18
CA TYR A 255 -12.33 -0.67 -12.54
C TYR A 255 -12.18 -1.84 -11.59
N ALA A 256 -13.29 -2.26 -11.02
CA ALA A 256 -13.40 -3.50 -10.28
C ALA A 256 -14.63 -4.22 -10.86
N TYR A 257 -14.43 -5.46 -11.27
CA TYR A 257 -15.47 -6.31 -11.82
C TYR A 257 -15.42 -7.64 -11.11
N MET A 258 -16.57 -8.03 -10.61
CA MET A 258 -16.75 -9.28 -9.91
C MET A 258 -18.11 -9.82 -10.34
N LYS A 259 -18.11 -10.97 -11.01
CA LYS A 259 -19.35 -11.60 -11.44
C LYS A 259 -19.25 -13.10 -11.37
N VAL A 260 -20.33 -13.69 -10.89
CA VAL A 260 -20.59 -15.12 -10.97
C VAL A 260 -21.60 -15.35 -12.09
N PHE A 261 -21.28 -16.25 -13.00
CA PHE A 261 -22.20 -16.75 -14.00
C PHE A 261 -22.65 -18.15 -13.60
N THR A 262 -23.97 -18.37 -13.69
CA THR A 262 -24.58 -19.67 -13.42
C THR A 262 -24.59 -20.52 -14.69
N PRO A 263 -24.64 -21.85 -14.57
CA PRO A 263 -24.79 -22.75 -15.72
C PRO A 263 -25.92 -22.31 -16.66
N GLY A 264 -25.69 -22.41 -17.97
CA GLY A 264 -26.66 -22.03 -19.00
C GLY A 264 -26.89 -20.53 -19.24
N THR A 265 -26.18 -19.62 -18.56
CA THR A 265 -26.33 -18.16 -18.81
C THR A 265 -25.43 -17.60 -19.91
N ASP A 266 -24.34 -18.29 -20.26
CA ASP A 266 -23.41 -17.94 -21.34
C ASP A 266 -22.98 -19.20 -22.11
N SER A 267 -22.69 -19.04 -23.41
CA SER A 267 -22.12 -20.05 -24.30
C SER A 267 -20.88 -20.76 -23.74
N ARG A 268 -20.08 -20.07 -22.92
CA ARG A 268 -18.89 -20.60 -22.26
C ARG A 268 -19.17 -21.28 -20.91
N THR A 269 -20.31 -20.98 -20.28
CA THR A 269 -20.65 -21.57 -18.98
C THR A 269 -21.09 -23.02 -19.10
N ALA A 270 -21.50 -23.51 -20.27
CA ALA A 270 -21.98 -24.89 -20.47
C ALA A 270 -22.81 -25.37 -19.24
N ASP A 271 -22.26 -26.31 -18.47
CA ASP A 271 -22.84 -26.84 -17.22
C ASP A 271 -22.18 -26.28 -15.93
N LYS A 272 -21.14 -25.45 -16.03
CA LYS A 272 -20.30 -24.97 -14.92
C LYS A 272 -20.66 -23.58 -14.42
N TYR A 273 -20.43 -23.35 -13.12
CA TYR A 273 -20.41 -22.00 -12.56
C TYR A 273 -19.08 -21.34 -12.90
N VAL A 274 -19.11 -20.08 -13.31
CA VAL A 274 -17.90 -19.33 -13.66
C VAL A 274 -17.81 -18.08 -12.80
N TYR A 275 -16.79 -18.01 -11.95
CA TYR A 275 -16.45 -16.84 -11.17
C TYR A 275 -15.35 -16.04 -11.88
N GLN A 276 -15.63 -14.77 -12.18
CA GLN A 276 -14.72 -13.84 -12.83
C GLN A 276 -14.44 -12.66 -11.91
N ASN A 277 -13.16 -12.32 -11.76
CA ASN A 277 -12.72 -11.11 -11.07
C ASN A 277 -11.69 -10.37 -11.92
N ARG A 278 -11.87 -9.06 -12.07
CA ARG A 278 -10.90 -8.16 -12.69
C ARG A 278 -10.75 -6.89 -11.87
N TYR A 279 -9.52 -6.47 -11.66
CA TYR A 279 -9.20 -5.18 -11.07
C TYR A 279 -8.20 -4.43 -11.93
N TYR A 280 -8.43 -3.13 -12.09
CA TYR A 280 -7.53 -2.20 -12.76
C TYR A 280 -7.19 -1.08 -11.78
N THR A 281 -5.97 -1.08 -11.28
CA THR A 281 -5.47 -0.12 -10.28
C THR A 281 -4.10 0.39 -10.70
N ASP A 282 -3.71 1.56 -10.21
CA ASP A 282 -2.30 1.95 -10.23
C ASP A 282 -1.97 2.86 -9.05
N THR A 283 -0.70 3.12 -8.81
CA THR A 283 -0.17 3.99 -7.77
C THR A 283 0.92 4.87 -8.32
N PHE A 284 0.75 6.18 -8.11
CA PHE A 284 1.66 7.20 -8.61
C PHE A 284 2.12 8.15 -7.49
N LEU A 285 3.39 8.50 -7.49
CA LEU A 285 4.00 9.57 -6.73
C LEU A 285 3.86 10.86 -7.55
N ILE A 286 3.42 11.92 -6.87
CA ILE A 286 3.34 13.25 -7.46
C ILE A 286 4.74 13.86 -7.42
N GLN A 287 5.30 14.22 -8.59
CA GLN A 287 6.66 14.77 -8.69
C GLN A 287 6.91 15.93 -7.73
N ASN A 288 6.02 16.93 -7.68
CA ASN A 288 6.14 18.09 -6.79
C ASN A 288 6.07 17.77 -5.29
N LYS A 289 5.66 16.55 -4.91
CA LYS A 289 5.56 16.11 -3.52
C LYS A 289 6.47 14.90 -3.26
N ALA A 290 7.46 14.66 -4.11
CA ALA A 290 8.38 13.55 -3.98
C ALA A 290 9.20 13.60 -2.67
N CYS A 291 9.46 14.79 -2.12
CA CYS A 291 10.01 14.99 -0.78
C CYS A 291 9.18 14.36 0.36
N GLY A 292 7.90 14.07 0.11
CA GLY A 292 7.00 13.42 1.06
C GLY A 292 7.16 11.90 1.18
N VAL A 293 8.19 11.29 0.57
CA VAL A 293 8.50 9.86 0.72
C VAL A 293 9.99 9.62 1.02
N ALA A 294 10.25 8.81 2.04
CA ALA A 294 11.57 8.30 2.37
C ALA A 294 11.51 6.79 2.58
N ILE A 295 12.39 6.04 1.90
CA ILE A 295 12.40 4.59 1.90
C ILE A 295 13.76 4.09 2.36
N ASN A 296 13.79 3.17 3.33
CA ASN A 296 14.96 2.36 3.63
C ASN A 296 14.81 0.97 2.99
N ALA A 297 15.75 0.59 2.14
CA ALA A 297 15.76 -0.70 1.45
C ALA A 297 17.17 -1.30 1.45
N GLU A 298 17.28 -2.61 1.28
CA GLU A 298 18.58 -3.23 1.01
C GLU A 298 19.14 -2.74 -0.33
N ALA A 299 20.46 -2.53 -0.39
CA ALA A 299 21.14 -2.11 -1.60
C ALA A 299 20.89 -3.11 -2.75
N GLU A 300 20.54 -2.57 -3.91
CA GLU A 300 20.59 -3.32 -5.17
C GLU A 300 22.04 -3.51 -5.60
N VAL A 301 22.34 -4.70 -6.13
CA VAL A 301 23.66 -5.07 -6.65
C VAL A 301 23.71 -4.74 -8.12
#